data_AF-A0A659UQ80-F1
#
_entry.id   AF-A0A659UQ80-F1
#
_cell.length_a   1.000
_cell.length_b   1.000
_cell.length_c   1.000
_cell.angle_alpha   90.00
_cell.angle_beta   90.00
_cell.angle_gamma   90.00
#
_symmetry.space_group_name_H-M   'P 1'
#
loop_
_entity.id
_entity.type
_entity.pdbx_description
1 polymer ?
#
loop_
_entity_poly.entity_id
_entity_poly.type
_entity_poly.pdbx_seq_one_letter_code
_entity_poly.pdbx_strand_id
1 'polypeptide(L)'
;MDFLTLLHSAPLLLTLVKAALPHALATTMAFGLWFASVPPCRDVAFEAGSFLVCEVDPKLYSIELFWKDQGGKPFQSLHNLDNAQRAVGRTMLFAINAGMYHPDLRPVGLYVERG
;
A
#
# COMPACT_ATOMS: atom_id res chain seq x y z
N MET A 1 11.38 68.02 3.29
CA MET A 1 10.88 66.66 3.60
C MET A 1 11.75 66.16 4.73
N ASP A 2 11.30 66.37 5.96
CA ASP A 2 12.18 66.38 7.12
C ASP A 2 12.55 64.98 7.58
N PHE A 3 13.87 64.75 7.70
CA PHE A 3 14.46 63.52 8.23
C PHE A 3 14.07 63.26 9.70
N LEU A 4 13.61 64.30 10.41
CA LEU A 4 13.19 64.24 11.81
C LEU A 4 11.84 63.54 12.05
N THR A 5 10.93 63.49 11.06
CA THR A 5 9.65 62.77 11.19
C THR A 5 9.80 61.26 10.97
N LEU A 6 10.81 60.83 10.21
CA LEU A 6 11.15 59.42 10.00
C LEU A 6 11.86 58.78 11.20
N LEU A 7 12.65 59.54 11.97
CA LEU A 7 13.34 59.00 13.16
C LEU A 7 12.42 58.77 14.36
N HIS A 8 11.31 59.52 14.49
CA HIS A 8 10.38 59.37 15.61
C HIS A 8 9.43 58.16 15.49
N SER A 9 9.34 57.54 14.32
CA SER A 9 8.48 56.38 14.06
C SER A 9 9.21 55.04 14.15
N ALA A 10 10.53 55.05 14.44
CA ALA A 10 11.34 53.86 14.61
C ALA A 10 10.94 52.93 15.80
N PRO A 11 10.44 53.39 16.97
CA PRO A 11 10.30 52.47 18.11
C PRO A 11 8.94 51.78 18.24
N LEU A 12 7.87 52.26 17.58
CA LEU A 12 6.52 51.67 17.70
C LEU A 12 6.30 50.47 16.76
N LEU A 13 7.02 50.40 15.64
CA LEU A 13 6.93 49.25 14.72
C LEU A 13 7.76 48.04 15.21
N LEU A 14 8.81 48.28 16.00
CA LEU A 14 9.67 47.22 16.54
C LEU A 14 9.09 46.50 17.76
N THR A 15 8.10 47.06 18.46
CA THR A 15 7.47 46.42 19.64
C THR A 15 6.32 45.48 19.28
N LEU A 16 5.73 45.58 18.09
CA LEU A 16 4.67 44.68 17.63
C LEU A 16 5.19 43.34 17.06
N VAL A 17 6.47 43.26 16.67
CA VAL A 17 7.04 42.02 16.10
C VAL A 17 7.53 41.05 17.19
N LYS A 18 7.72 41.50 18.43
CA LYS A 18 8.44 40.76 19.48
C LYS A 18 7.57 39.91 20.42
N ALA A 19 6.26 39.83 20.20
CA ALA A 19 5.31 39.11 21.08
C ALA A 19 4.68 37.85 20.44
N ALA A 20 5.18 37.37 19.31
CA ALA A 20 4.62 36.22 18.59
C ALA A 20 5.66 35.12 18.31
N LEU A 21 6.40 34.69 19.33
CA LEU A 21 7.18 33.45 19.34
C LEU A 21 7.28 33.04 20.82
N PRO A 22 6.81 31.86 21.28
CA PRO A 22 7.13 30.57 20.69
C PRO A 22 6.07 29.45 20.97
N HIS A 23 5.05 29.27 20.13
CA HIS A 23 4.18 28.08 20.24
C HIS A 23 4.02 27.30 18.93
N ALA A 24 4.73 27.67 17.87
CA ALA A 24 4.60 27.06 16.55
C ALA A 24 5.70 26.02 16.23
N LEU A 25 6.25 25.32 17.23
CA LEU A 25 7.30 24.31 17.04
C LEU A 25 6.89 22.87 17.39
N ALA A 26 5.60 22.63 17.70
CA ALA A 26 5.12 21.31 18.12
C ALA A 26 4.11 20.65 17.15
N THR A 27 3.97 21.15 15.92
CA THR A 27 2.97 20.62 14.96
C THR A 27 3.57 19.90 13.74
N THR A 28 4.88 19.66 13.70
CA THR A 28 5.56 19.07 12.54
C THR A 28 5.82 17.55 12.63
N MET A 29 5.38 16.86 13.69
CA MET A 29 5.70 15.44 13.92
C MET A 29 4.50 14.47 13.83
N ALA A 30 3.49 14.74 13.00
CA ALA A 30 2.38 13.80 12.83
C ALA A 30 1.85 13.62 11.40
N PHE A 31 2.57 14.09 10.37
CA PHE A 31 2.41 13.51 9.04
C PHE A 31 3.26 12.24 8.98
N GLY A 32 2.83 11.24 9.76
CA GLY A 32 3.31 9.88 9.61
C GLY A 32 3.17 9.51 8.15
N LEU A 33 4.28 9.09 7.55
CA LEU A 33 4.34 8.72 6.16
C LEU A 33 3.42 7.52 5.96
N TRP A 34 2.18 7.79 5.55
CA TRP A 34 1.34 6.81 4.89
C TRP A 34 1.93 6.62 3.50
N PHE A 35 3.07 5.94 3.43
CA PHE A 35 3.43 5.27 2.19
C PHE A 35 2.40 4.15 2.04
N ALA A 36 1.29 4.46 1.38
CA ALA A 36 0.53 3.42 0.71
C ALA A 36 1.55 2.76 -0.22
N SER A 37 1.94 1.53 0.10
CA SER A 37 2.72 0.72 -0.83
C SER A 37 1.87 0.65 -2.10
N VAL A 38 2.42 1.15 -3.20
CA VAL A 38 1.77 0.97 -4.50
C VAL A 38 1.61 -0.54 -4.66
N PRO A 39 0.38 -1.04 -4.89
CA PRO A 39 0.17 -2.46 -5.12
C PRO A 39 1.16 -2.94 -6.20
N PRO A 40 1.70 -4.16 -6.12
CA PRO A 40 2.74 -4.63 -7.05
C PRO A 40 2.25 -4.78 -8.50
N CYS A 41 1.03 -4.33 -8.81
CA CYS A 41 0.32 -4.51 -10.05
C CYS A 41 0.09 -3.18 -10.76
N ARG A 42 0.28 -3.17 -12.08
CA ARG A 42 -0.01 -2.02 -12.95
C ARG A 42 -0.72 -2.46 -14.22
N ASP A 43 -1.57 -1.59 -14.75
CA ASP A 43 -2.13 -1.78 -16.08
C ASP A 43 -1.05 -1.56 -17.14
N VAL A 44 -1.01 -2.45 -18.12
CA VAL A 44 -0.09 -2.41 -19.26
C VAL A 44 -0.91 -2.65 -20.52
N ALA A 45 -0.80 -1.73 -21.49
CA ALA A 45 -1.32 -1.94 -22.83
C ALA A 45 -0.21 -2.49 -23.74
N PHE A 46 -0.49 -3.56 -24.47
CA PHE A 46 0.40 -4.11 -25.48
C PHE A 46 -0.41 -4.55 -26.70
N GLU A 47 -0.01 -4.07 -27.89
CA GLU A 47 -0.80 -4.18 -29.12
C GLU A 47 -2.25 -3.70 -28.90
N ALA A 48 -3.24 -4.55 -29.19
CA ALA A 48 -4.66 -4.27 -28.96
C ALA A 48 -5.20 -4.81 -27.62
N GLY A 49 -4.31 -5.29 -26.73
CA GLY A 49 -4.67 -5.91 -25.45
C GLY A 49 -4.33 -5.04 -24.23
N SER A 50 -5.16 -5.19 -23.18
CA SER A 50 -4.91 -4.63 -21.85
C SER A 50 -4.61 -5.75 -20.86
N PHE A 51 -3.57 -5.57 -20.05
CA PHE A 51 -3.07 -6.56 -19.11
C PHE A 51 -2.89 -5.92 -17.74
N LEU A 52 -3.16 -6.70 -16.68
CA LEU A 52 -2.72 -6.38 -15.33
C LEU A 52 -1.42 -7.14 -15.06
N VAL A 53 -0.31 -6.43 -14.91
CA VAL A 53 1.01 -7.03 -14.68
C VAL A 53 1.42 -6.81 -13.23
N CYS A 54 1.54 -7.90 -12.47
CA CYS A 54 1.97 -7.91 -11.08
C CYS A 54 3.41 -8.43 -10.96
N GLU A 55 4.32 -7.64 -10.39
CA GLU A 55 5.73 -8.00 -10.20
C GLU A 55 6.08 -7.99 -8.71
N VAL A 56 6.66 -9.09 -8.22
CA VAL A 56 7.03 -9.25 -6.81
C VAL A 56 8.42 -9.86 -6.68
N ASP A 57 9.20 -9.34 -5.72
CA ASP A 57 10.45 -9.97 -5.30
C ASP A 57 10.16 -11.09 -4.28
N PRO A 58 10.45 -12.38 -4.59
CA PRO A 58 10.23 -13.49 -3.68
C PRO A 58 11.09 -13.43 -2.40
N LYS A 59 12.09 -12.53 -2.32
CA LYS A 59 12.82 -12.25 -1.08
C LYS A 59 12.05 -11.37 -0.11
N LEU A 60 11.08 -10.58 -0.61
CA LEU A 60 10.30 -9.62 0.17
C LEU A 60 8.86 -10.11 0.39
N TYR A 61 8.32 -10.86 -0.57
CA TYR A 61 6.93 -11.32 -0.56
C TYR A 61 6.85 -12.84 -0.61
N SER A 62 5.81 -13.39 0.01
CA SER A 62 5.51 -14.82 -0.04
C SER A 62 4.72 -15.17 -1.29
N ILE A 63 5.17 -16.20 -2.02
CA ILE A 63 4.45 -16.79 -3.14
C ILE A 63 4.03 -18.20 -2.70
N GLU A 64 2.72 -18.45 -2.65
CA GLU A 64 2.15 -19.66 -2.09
C GLU A 64 1.11 -20.26 -3.04
N LEU A 65 1.00 -21.59 -3.03
CA LEU A 65 -0.04 -22.33 -3.74
C LEU A 65 -1.13 -22.76 -2.77
N PHE A 66 -2.37 -22.74 -3.23
CA PHE A 66 -3.53 -23.13 -2.43
C PHE A 66 -4.44 -24.03 -3.26
N TRP A 67 -4.91 -25.13 -2.66
CA TRP A 67 -5.88 -26.02 -3.29
C TRP A 67 -7.12 -26.22 -2.43
N LYS A 68 -6.93 -26.74 -1.21
CA LYS A 68 -8.01 -27.11 -0.29
C LYS A 68 -7.98 -26.26 0.97
N ASP A 69 -9.15 -26.06 1.55
CA ASP A 69 -9.29 -25.51 2.90
C ASP A 69 -8.91 -26.54 3.97
N GLN A 70 -9.01 -26.14 5.24
CA GLN A 70 -8.70 -27.01 6.38
C GLN A 70 -9.64 -28.23 6.50
N GLY A 71 -10.82 -28.18 5.87
CA GLY A 71 -11.76 -29.30 5.79
C GLY A 71 -11.49 -30.24 4.60
N GLY A 72 -10.46 -29.96 3.80
CA GLY A 72 -10.12 -30.75 2.62
C GLY A 72 -10.98 -30.44 1.38
N LYS A 73 -11.81 -29.40 1.43
CA LYS A 73 -12.65 -28.97 0.30
C LYS A 73 -11.85 -27.99 -0.58
N PRO A 74 -11.86 -28.14 -1.92
CA PRO A 74 -11.23 -27.16 -2.79
C PRO A 74 -11.80 -25.75 -2.58
N PHE A 75 -10.97 -24.71 -2.71
CA PHE A 75 -11.44 -23.32 -2.58
C PHE A 75 -12.42 -22.90 -3.68
N GLN A 76 -12.31 -23.48 -4.89
CA GLN A 76 -13.15 -23.23 -6.09
C GLN A 76 -13.08 -21.80 -6.68
N SER A 77 -12.76 -20.78 -5.89
CA SER A 77 -12.61 -19.40 -6.35
C SER A 77 -11.54 -18.65 -5.56
N LEU A 78 -10.96 -17.62 -6.18
CA LEU A 78 -10.01 -16.72 -5.53
C LEU A 78 -10.66 -15.90 -4.40
N HIS A 79 -11.97 -15.64 -4.50
CA HIS A 79 -12.73 -14.96 -3.45
C HIS A 79 -12.85 -15.80 -2.18
N ASN A 80 -13.12 -17.11 -2.32
CA ASN A 80 -13.17 -18.02 -1.17
C ASN A 80 -11.79 -18.15 -0.50
N LEU A 81 -10.72 -18.19 -1.30
CA LEU A 81 -9.35 -18.18 -0.80
C LEU A 81 -9.07 -16.88 -0.03
N ASP A 82 -9.36 -15.72 -0.61
CA ASP A 82 -9.19 -14.40 0.03
C ASP A 82 -9.94 -14.31 1.37
N ASN A 83 -11.20 -14.75 1.41
CA ASN A 83 -11.99 -14.78 2.65
C ASN A 83 -11.34 -15.67 3.72
N ALA A 84 -10.86 -16.86 3.35
CA ALA A 84 -10.21 -17.77 4.27
C ALA A 84 -8.88 -17.21 4.80
N GLN A 85 -8.09 -16.53 3.95
CA GLN A 85 -6.84 -15.89 4.36
C GLN A 85 -7.08 -14.70 5.29
N ARG A 86 -8.08 -13.87 4.99
CA ARG A 86 -8.47 -12.76 5.87
C ARG A 86 -8.95 -13.24 7.24
N ALA A 87 -9.67 -14.36 7.29
CA ALA A 87 -10.12 -14.95 8.56
C ALA A 87 -8.96 -15.36 9.48
N VAL A 88 -7.76 -15.61 8.93
CA VAL A 88 -6.53 -15.89 9.69
C VAL A 88 -5.57 -14.69 9.76
N GLY A 89 -6.07 -13.48 9.47
CA GLY A 89 -5.30 -12.24 9.58
C GLY A 89 -4.27 -12.02 8.46
N ARG A 90 -4.39 -12.74 7.34
CA ARG A 90 -3.50 -12.61 6.18
C ARG A 90 -4.16 -11.77 5.10
N THR A 91 -3.39 -10.83 4.55
CA THR A 91 -3.81 -10.00 3.41
C THR A 91 -3.15 -10.52 2.14
N MET A 92 -3.95 -10.88 1.15
CA MET A 92 -3.48 -11.28 -0.16
C MET A 92 -3.35 -10.05 -1.06
N LEU A 93 -2.16 -9.82 -1.62
CA LEU A 93 -1.91 -8.67 -2.51
C LEU A 93 -2.57 -8.87 -3.88
N PHE A 94 -2.48 -10.08 -4.43
CA PHE A 94 -3.18 -10.54 -5.62
C PHE A 94 -3.17 -12.07 -5.64
N ALA A 95 -4.03 -12.66 -6.47
CA ALA A 95 -3.98 -14.07 -6.83
C ALA A 95 -4.52 -14.28 -8.24
N ILE A 96 -4.10 -15.40 -8.84
CA ILE A 96 -4.52 -15.84 -10.17
C ILE A 96 -4.77 -17.35 -10.13
N ASN A 97 -5.47 -17.88 -11.13
CA ASN A 97 -5.47 -19.32 -11.34
C ASN A 97 -4.04 -19.82 -11.63
N ALA A 98 -3.71 -21.01 -11.15
CA ALA A 98 -2.41 -21.64 -11.37
C ALA A 98 -2.49 -22.65 -12.53
N GLY A 99 -1.98 -23.86 -12.33
CA GLY A 99 -1.93 -24.92 -13.34
C GLY A 99 -3.29 -25.52 -13.71
N MET A 100 -3.24 -26.52 -14.59
CA MET A 100 -4.41 -27.28 -15.03
C MET A 100 -5.00 -28.11 -13.88
N TYR A 101 -6.31 -28.37 -13.98
CA TYR A 101 -7.04 -29.21 -13.04
C TYR A 101 -8.03 -30.12 -13.77
N HIS A 102 -8.31 -31.28 -13.18
CA HIS A 102 -9.40 -32.16 -13.61
C HIS A 102 -10.77 -31.54 -13.28
N PRO A 103 -11.89 -32.01 -13.88
CA PRO A 103 -13.22 -31.49 -13.58
C PRO A 103 -13.62 -31.53 -12.09
N ASP A 104 -12.99 -32.40 -11.29
CA ASP A 104 -13.15 -32.49 -9.84
C ASP A 104 -12.20 -31.57 -9.04
N LEU A 105 -11.53 -30.64 -9.74
CA LEU A 105 -10.56 -29.67 -9.22
C LEU A 105 -9.27 -30.27 -8.65
N ARG A 106 -8.94 -31.53 -8.94
CA ARG A 106 -7.61 -32.08 -8.63
C ARG A 106 -6.55 -31.49 -9.57
N PRO A 107 -5.37 -31.07 -9.08
CA PRO A 107 -4.31 -30.54 -9.92
C PRO A 107 -3.80 -31.60 -10.91
N VAL A 108 -3.44 -31.16 -12.11
CA VAL A 108 -2.75 -31.97 -13.12
C VAL A 108 -1.28 -31.58 -13.14
N GLY A 109 -0.39 -32.57 -12.99
CA GLY A 109 1.06 -32.36 -12.87
C GLY A 109 1.53 -32.25 -11.41
N LEU A 110 2.77 -31.79 -11.22
CA LEU A 110 3.35 -31.63 -9.89
C LEU A 110 2.68 -30.47 -9.14
N TYR A 111 2.12 -30.76 -7.98
CA TYR A 111 1.57 -29.79 -7.04
C TYR A 111 2.29 -29.94 -5.69
N VAL A 112 2.91 -28.85 -5.22
CA VAL A 112 3.59 -28.79 -3.92
C VAL A 112 3.08 -27.58 -3.15
N GLU A 113 2.58 -27.82 -1.94
CA GLU A 113 2.04 -26.79 -1.04
C GLU A 113 2.73 -26.95 0.32
N ARG A 114 3.40 -25.88 0.78
CA ARG A 114 4.19 -25.83 2.02
C ARG A 114 5.47 -26.71 2.03
N GLY A 115 6.06 -26.95 0.85
CA GLY A 115 7.30 -27.74 0.70
C GLY A 115 7.06 -29.24 0.83
#